data_AF-A0A3Q8ERH7-F1
#
_entry.id   AF-A0A3Q8ERH7-F1
#
_cell.length_a   1.000
_cell.length_b   1.000
_cell.length_c   1.000
_cell.angle_alpha   90.00
_cell.angle_beta   90.00
_cell.angle_gamma   90.00
#
_symmetry.space_group_name_H-M   'P 1'
#
loop_
_entity.id
_entity.type
_entity.pdbx_description
1 polymer ?
#
loop_
_entity_poly.entity_id
_entity_poly.type
_entity_poly.pdbx_seq_one_letter_code
_entity_poly.pdbx_strand_id
1 'polypeptide(L)' 'MKTNILEVLVCPICKNKFDIDLQNNKLICKLDSIDFYIEDNIPILLKPEDCFMKN' A
#
# COMPACT_ATOMS: atom_id res chain seq x y z
N MET A 1 -4.58 19.46 -17.96
CA MET A 1 -5.16 18.42 -17.09
C MET A 1 -4.26 18.26 -15.89
N LYS A 2 -4.78 18.43 -14.67
CA LYS A 2 -4.02 18.34 -13.42
C LYS A 2 -4.25 16.93 -12.88
N THR A 3 -3.31 16.01 -13.11
CA THR A 3 -3.40 14.65 -12.58
C THR A 3 -2.99 14.71 -11.12
N ASN A 4 -3.94 14.58 -10.19
CA ASN A 4 -3.62 14.47 -8.78
C ASN A 4 -2.92 13.12 -8.57
N ILE A 5 -1.65 13.15 -8.18
CA ILE A 5 -0.84 11.95 -7.90
C ILE A 5 -1.55 11.02 -6.88
N LEU A 6 -2.31 11.61 -5.95
CA LEU A 6 -3.05 10.89 -4.89
C LEU A 6 -4.20 10.02 -5.43
N GLU A 7 -4.76 10.31 -6.61
CA GLU A 7 -5.84 9.51 -7.20
C GLU A 7 -5.35 8.21 -7.86
N VAL A 8 -4.02 8.04 -7.99
CA VAL A 8 -3.37 6.90 -8.67
C VAL A 8 -2.65 6.01 -7.66
N LEU A 9 -3.09 5.96 -6.40
CA LEU A 9 -2.54 5.00 -5.44
C LEU A 9 -3.04 3.59 -5.80
N VAL A 10 -2.17 2.81 -6.45
CA VAL A 10 -2.44 1.44 -6.91
C VAL A 10 -1.33 0.51 -6.46
N CYS A 11 -1.63 -0.79 -6.40
CA CYS A 11 -0.68 -1.84 -6.09
C CYS A 11 0.48 -1.81 -7.09
N PRO A 12 1.75 -1.77 -6.64
CA PRO A 12 2.90 -1.75 -7.54
C PRO A 12 3.07 -3.07 -8.32
N ILE A 13 2.42 -4.16 -7.85
CA ILE A 13 2.49 -5.49 -8.46
C ILE A 13 1.38 -5.67 -9.51
N CYS A 14 0.12 -5.64 -9.07
CA CYS A 14 -1.02 -5.90 -9.94
C CYS A 14 -1.68 -4.65 -10.55
N LYS A 15 -1.27 -3.44 -10.14
CA LYS A 15 -1.85 -2.14 -10.57
C LYS A 15 -3.32 -1.94 -10.20
N ASN A 16 -3.86 -2.78 -9.32
CA ASN A 16 -5.22 -2.63 -8.83
C ASN A 16 -5.28 -1.66 -7.65
N LYS A 17 -6.48 -1.16 -7.33
CA LYS A 17 -6.68 -0.26 -6.18
C LYS A 17 -6.46 -1.00 -4.86
N PHE A 18 -5.97 -0.26 -3.87
CA PHE A 18 -5.89 -0.73 -2.50
C PHE A 18 -7.23 -0.56 -1.79
N ASP A 19 -7.56 -1.51 -0.91
CA ASP A 19 -8.49 -1.26 0.18
C ASP A 19 -7.74 -0.56 1.32
N ILE A 20 -8.24 0.59 1.76
CA ILE A 20 -7.61 1.37 2.82
C ILE A 20 -8.21 0.97 4.17
N ASP A 21 -7.40 0.39 5.03
CA ASP A 21 -7.74 0.16 6.44
C ASP A 21 -7.16 1.29 7.28
N LEU A 22 -8.01 2.29 7.55
CA LEU A 22 -7.67 3.45 8.38
C LEU A 22 -7.50 3.10 9.86
N GLN A 23 -8.05 1.97 10.33
CA GLN A 23 -7.92 1.58 11.74
C GLN A 23 -6.52 1.05 12.02
N ASN A 24 -5.97 0.31 11.07
CA ASN A 24 -4.64 -0.28 11.17
C ASN A 24 -3.55 0.51 10.43
N ASN A 25 -3.90 1.63 9.77
CA ASN A 25 -3.01 2.38 8.86
C ASN A 25 -2.37 1.46 7.80
N LYS A 26 -3.20 0.68 7.11
CA LYS A 26 -2.77 -0.29 6.10
C LYS A 26 -3.46 -0.10 4.75
N LEU A 27 -2.78 -0.55 3.71
CA LEU A 27 -3.28 -0.68 2.35
C LEU A 27 -3.28 -2.16 1.98
N ILE A 28 -4.47 -2.72 1.81
CA ILE A 28 -4.67 -4.14 1.57
C ILE A 28 -4.87 -4.36 0.07
N CYS A 29 -4.09 -5.25 -0.52
CA CYS A 29 -4.30 -5.70 -1.88
C CYS A 29 -4.98 -7.08 -1.88
N LYS A 30 -6.28 -7.12 -2.23
CA LYS A 30 -7.07 -8.36 -2.25
C LYS A 30 -6.61 -9.38 -3.30
N LEU A 31 -5.98 -8.94 -4.40
CA LEU A 31 -5.54 -9.85 -5.47
C LEU A 31 -4.28 -10.61 -5.07
N ASP A 32 -3.28 -9.88 -4.59
CA ASP A 32 -1.99 -10.46 -4.20
C ASP A 32 -2.01 -10.99 -2.76
N SER A 33 -3.07 -10.72 -1.99
CA SER A 33 -3.19 -11.08 -0.56
C SER A 33 -2.03 -10.56 0.28
N ILE A 34 -1.60 -9.34 -0.01
CA ILE A 34 -0.53 -8.62 0.71
C ILE A 34 -1.07 -7.33 1.31
N ASP A 35 -0.49 -6.92 2.42
CA ASP A 35 -0.74 -5.65 3.08
C ASP A 35 0.53 -4.77 3.07
N PHE A 36 0.32 -3.48 2.81
CA PHE A 36 1.31 -2.42 2.96
C PHE A 36 0.90 -1.53 4.13
N TYR A 37 1.84 -0.84 4.75
CA TYR A 37 1.58 0.03 5.90
C TYR A 37 1.79 1.51 5.55
N ILE A 38 1.21 2.39 6.37
CA ILE A 38 1.30 3.84 6.25
C ILE A 38 2.02 4.37 7.48
N GLU A 39 3.15 5.04 7.27
CA GLU A 39 3.96 5.69 8.32
C GLU A 39 4.06 7.19 8.01
N ASP A 40 3.80 8.06 8.98
CA ASP A 40 3.80 9.53 8.77
C ASP A 40 2.92 10.03 7.60
N ASN A 41 1.81 9.33 7.32
CA ASN A 41 0.94 9.56 6.14
C ASN A 41 1.61 9.24 4.79
N ILE A 42 2.74 8.54 4.80
CA ILE A 42 3.45 8.07 3.61
C ILE A 42 3.23 6.56 3.49
N PRO A 43 2.64 6.08 2.38
CA PRO A 43 2.47 4.65 2.16
C PRO A 43 3.82 3.99 1.84
N ILE A 44 4.19 2.99 2.62
CA ILE A 44 5.44 2.24 2.44
C ILE A 44 5.15 1.03 1.56
N LEU A 45 5.46 1.16 0.27
CA LEU A 45 5.23 0.12 -0.75
C LEU A 45 6.50 -0.70 -1.03
N LEU A 46 7.21 -1.09 0.02
CA LEU A 46 8.39 -1.96 -0.11
C LEU A 46 7.96 -3.39 -0.38
N LYS A 47 8.81 -4.13 -1.08
CA LYS A 47 8.51 -5.53 -1.42
C LYS A 47 8.48 -6.39 -0.14
N PRO A 48 7.73 -7.51 -0.15
CA PRO A 48 7.66 -8.42 1.00
C PRO A 48 9.02 -8.97 1.47
N GLU A 49 10.05 -8.92 0.64
CA GLU A 49 11.44 -9.28 1.01
C GLU A 49 12.02 -8.38 2.12
N ASP A 50 11.47 -7.17 2.30
CA ASP A 50 11.82 -6.25 3.39
C ASP A 50 10.85 -6.33 4.59
N CYS A 51 9.79 -7.15 4.51
CA CYS A 51 8.95 -7.48 5.68
C CYS A 51 9.61 -8.58 6.52
N PHE A 52 10.90 -8.44 6.81
CA PHE A 52 11.45 -9.03 8.02
C PHE A 52 10.89 -8.21 9.18
N MET A 53 9.77 -8.66 9.74
CA MET A 53 9.52 -8.52 11.17
C MET A 53 10.73 -9.14 11.90
N LYS A 54 11.81 -8.36 12.06
CA LYS A 54 12.83 -8.63 13.07
C LYS A 54 12.16 -8.34 14.41
N ASN A 55 11.58 -9.41 14.94
CA ASN A 55 11.33 -9.59 16.34
C ASN A 55 12.64 -9.39 17.15
#